data_AF-A0A1S6FNK7-F1
#
_entry.id   AF-A0A1S6FNK7-F1
#
_cell.length_a   1.000
_cell.length_b   1.000
_cell.length_c   1.000
_cell.angle_alpha   90.00
_cell.angle_beta   90.00
_cell.angle_gamma   90.00
#
_symmetry.space_group_name_H-M   'P 1'
#
loop_
_entity.id
_entity.type
_entity.pdbx_description
1 polymer ?
#
loop_
_entity_poly.entity_id
_entity_poly.type
_entity_poly.pdbx_seq_one_letter_code
_entity_poly.pdbx_strand_id
1 'polypeptide(L)' 'MSDDTTLRAPQDASRIAMGEDYEVRYWTNKFGVSRDRLQEAVDAVGNSATAVEAYLQRAAANP' A
#
# COMPACT_ATOMS: atom_id res chain seq x y z
N MET A 1 28.53 -7.41 -6.74
CA MET A 1 27.46 -7.43 -5.73
C MET A 1 26.28 -6.69 -6.34
N SER A 2 25.18 -7.39 -6.57
CA SER A 2 24.02 -6.94 -7.35
C SER A 2 23.22 -5.88 -6.59
N ASP A 3 23.20 -4.65 -7.09
CA ASP A 3 22.32 -3.58 -6.60
C ASP A 3 21.13 -3.48 -7.56
N ASP A 4 20.24 -4.48 -7.49
CA ASP A 4 18.91 -4.37 -8.10
C ASP A 4 18.08 -3.48 -7.16
N THR A 5 18.26 -2.16 -7.29
CA THR A 5 17.51 -1.15 -6.55
C THR A 5 16.18 -0.79 -7.22
N THR A 6 15.61 -1.74 -7.96
CA THR A 6 14.24 -1.63 -8.43
C THR A 6 13.30 -1.67 -7.23
N LEU A 7 12.83 -0.47 -6.84
CA LEU A 7 11.86 -0.22 -5.78
C LEU A 7 12.43 -0.33 -4.37
N ARG A 8 13.36 0.58 -4.01
CA ARG A 8 13.53 0.94 -2.60
C ARG A 8 12.21 1.50 -2.10
N ALA A 9 11.34 0.63 -1.55
CA ALA A 9 10.37 1.05 -0.57
C ALA A 9 11.15 1.87 0.49
N PRO A 10 10.55 2.92 1.09
CA PRO A 10 11.21 3.60 2.20
C PRO A 10 11.70 2.53 3.17
N GLN A 11 12.91 2.67 3.70
CA GLN A 11 13.56 1.61 4.49
C GLN A 11 12.70 1.12 5.68
N ASP A 12 11.65 1.89 6.01
CA ASP A 12 10.61 1.64 6.99
C ASP A 12 9.18 1.58 6.38
N ALA A 13 8.98 0.96 5.21
CA ALA A 13 7.68 0.83 4.51
C ALA A 13 6.68 -0.12 5.21
N SER A 14 6.66 -0.12 6.53
CA SER A 14 5.71 -0.90 7.35
C SER A 14 4.36 -0.18 7.49
N ARG A 15 4.32 1.12 7.19
CA ARG A 15 3.14 1.97 7.33
C ARG A 15 2.84 2.74 6.05
N ILE A 16 1.56 3.07 5.87
CA ILE A 16 1.00 3.87 4.79
C ILE A 16 0.59 5.24 5.36
N ALA A 17 1.28 6.29 4.94
CA ALA A 17 0.96 7.68 5.22
C ALA A 17 0.06 8.24 4.13
N MET A 18 -1.24 8.32 4.42
CA MET A 18 -2.23 8.89 3.50
C MET A 18 -2.15 10.42 3.35
N GLY A 19 -1.32 11.08 4.18
CA GLY A 19 -1.11 12.52 4.14
C GLY A 19 -0.12 13.00 3.07
N GLU A 20 0.73 12.09 2.56
CA GLU A 20 1.77 12.43 1.59
C GLU A 20 1.39 11.90 0.20
N ASP A 21 1.14 12.80 -0.76
CA ASP A 21 0.71 12.42 -2.13
C ASP A 21 1.65 11.44 -2.83
N TYR A 22 2.96 11.56 -2.60
CA TYR A 22 3.96 10.65 -3.17
C TYR A 22 3.80 9.23 -2.62
N GLU A 23 3.55 9.11 -1.31
CA GLU A 23 3.40 7.82 -0.65
C GLU A 23 2.08 7.15 -1.05
N VAL A 24 0.99 7.92 -1.11
CA VAL A 24 -0.29 7.45 -1.66
C VAL A 24 -0.09 6.90 -3.07
N ARG A 25 0.57 7.66 -3.96
CA ARG A 25 0.84 7.20 -5.33
C ARG A 25 1.68 5.93 -5.35
N TYR A 26 2.70 5.83 -4.50
CA TYR A 26 3.52 4.62 -4.41
C TYR A 26 2.66 3.40 -4.04
N TRP A 27 1.84 3.51 -3.00
CA TRP A 27 1.00 2.40 -2.52
C TRP A 27 -0.15 2.06 -3.46
N THR A 28 -0.80 3.05 -4.08
CA THR A 28 -1.83 2.81 -5.11
C THR A 28 -1.25 2.07 -6.32
N ASN A 29 -0.02 2.42 -6.74
CA ASN A 29 0.65 1.71 -7.83
C ASN A 29 1.10 0.31 -7.40
N LYS A 30 1.62 0.16 -6.18
CA LYS A 30 2.07 -1.12 -5.64
C LYS A 30 0.95 -2.14 -5.49
N PHE A 31 -0.21 -1.70 -4.99
CA PHE A 31 -1.37 -2.57 -4.81
C PHE A 31 -2.30 -2.60 -6.02
N GLY A 32 -2.11 -1.72 -7.01
CA GLY A 32 -2.97 -1.62 -8.19
C GLY A 32 -4.39 -1.13 -7.87
N VAL A 33 -4.55 -0.27 -6.87
CA VAL A 33 -5.85 0.23 -6.40
C VAL A 33 -5.94 1.75 -6.50
N SER A 34 -7.16 2.30 -6.52
CA SER A 34 -7.38 3.74 -6.43
C SER A 34 -7.07 4.28 -5.02
N ARG A 35 -6.85 5.60 -4.91
CA ARG A 35 -6.66 6.26 -3.61
C ARG A 35 -7.82 5.98 -2.65
N ASP A 36 -9.06 6.03 -3.13
CA ASP A 36 -10.24 5.77 -2.30
C ASP A 36 -10.24 4.34 -1.74
N ARG A 37 -9.82 3.35 -2.54
CA ARG A 37 -9.69 1.96 -2.07
C ARG A 37 -8.54 1.78 -1.09
N LEU A 38 -7.43 2.48 -1.31
CA LEU A 38 -6.34 2.51 -0.34
C LEU A 38 -6.79 3.14 0.99
N GLN A 39 -7.53 4.24 0.94
CA GLN A 39 -8.09 4.91 2.12
C GLN A 39 -9.07 4.01 2.86
N GLU A 40 -10.02 3.39 2.16
CA GLU A 40 -10.98 2.44 2.75
C GLU A 40 -10.26 1.29 3.48
N ALA A 41 -9.21 0.74 2.86
CA ALA A 41 -8.43 -0.31 3.49
C ALA A 41 -7.69 0.21 4.75
N VAL A 42 -7.06 1.39 4.67
CA VAL A 42 -6.41 2.02 5.82
C VAL A 42 -7.41 2.32 6.95
N ASP A 43 -8.63 2.73 6.64
CA ASP A 43 -9.68 2.97 7.62
C ASP A 43 -10.20 1.67 8.25
N ALA A 44 -10.21 0.57 7.49
CA ALA A 44 -10.69 -0.73 7.95
C ALA A 44 -9.68 -1.48 8.84
N VAL A 45 -8.39 -1.45 8.49
CA VAL A 45 -7.36 -2.27 9.16
C VAL A 45 -6.18 -1.47 9.71
N GLY A 46 -6.22 -0.15 9.60
CA GLY A 46 -5.16 0.76 10.02
C GLY A 46 -4.09 0.95 8.95
N ASN A 47 -3.11 1.81 9.26
CA ASN A 47 -2.05 2.18 8.32
C ASN A 47 -0.97 1.11 8.10
N SER A 48 -1.11 -0.12 8.60
CA SER A 48 -0.10 -1.16 8.37
C SER A 48 -0.16 -1.64 6.93
N ALA A 49 0.97 -1.57 6.22
CA ALA A 49 1.05 -1.99 4.82
C ALA A 49 0.64 -3.46 4.62
N THR A 50 1.07 -4.34 5.52
CA THR A 50 0.72 -5.77 5.49
C THR A 50 -0.77 -6.01 5.73
N ALA A 51 -1.37 -5.29 6.69
CA ALA A 51 -2.79 -5.43 6.96
C ALA A 51 -3.63 -4.95 5.77
N VAL A 52 -3.27 -3.79 5.21
CA VAL A 52 -3.94 -3.20 4.04
C VAL A 52 -3.83 -4.13 2.83
N GLU A 53 -2.65 -4.68 2.56
CA GLU A 53 -2.46 -5.65 1.48
C GLU A 53 -3.37 -6.87 1.65
N ALA A 54 -3.43 -7.45 2.85
CA ALA A 54 -4.28 -8.60 3.13
C ALA A 54 -5.77 -8.27 2.97
N TYR A 55 -6.20 -7.08 3.40
CA TYR A 55 -7.57 -6.59 3.20
C TYR A 55 -7.92 -6.46 1.72
N LEU A 56 -7.04 -5.84 0.93
CA LEU A 56 -7.24 -5.63 -0.50
C LEU A 56 -7.27 -6.96 -1.27
N GLN A 57 -6.40 -7.92 -0.93
CA GLN A 57 -6.41 -9.27 -1.51
C GLN A 57 -7.72 -10.01 -1.20
N ARG A 58 -8.22 -9.90 0.05
CA ARG A 58 -9.49 -10.50 0.46
C ARG A 58 -10.67 -9.88 -0.29
N ALA A 59 -10.67 -8.56 -0.47
CA ALA A 59 -11.72 -7.83 -1.17
C ALA A 59 -11.73 -8.14 -2.68
N ALA A 60 -10.56 -8.29 -3.32
CA ALA A 60 -10.46 -8.65 -4.73
C ALA A 60 -10.88 -10.10 -5.04
N ALA A 61 -10.76 -11.00 -4.06
CA ALA A 61 -11.13 -12.42 -4.21
C ALA A 61 -12.65 -12.68 -4.12
N ASN A 62 -13.47 -11.66 -3.84
CA ASN A 62 -14.92 -11.79 -3.77
C ASN A 62 -15.58 -10.85 -4.80
N PRO A 63 -15.79 -11.31 -6.06
CA PRO A 63 -16.43 -10.53 -7.10
C PRO A 63 -17.92 -10.26 -6.82
#